data_AF-A0AA43W6L4-F1
#
_entry.id   AF-A0AA43W6L4-F1
#
_cell.length_a   1.000
_cell.length_b   1.000
_cell.length_c   1.000
_cell.angle_alpha   90.00
_cell.angle_beta   90.00
_cell.angle_gamma   90.00
#
_symmetry.space_group_name_H-M   'P 1'
#
loop_
_entity.id
_entity.type
_entity.pdbx_description
1 polymer ?
#
loop_
_entity_poly.entity_id
_entity_poly.type
_entity_poly.pdbx_seq_one_letter_code
_entity_poly.pdbx_strand_id
1 'polypeptide(L)'
;ILKEGIEKGIANSILIKFNQIGSLTETLAAIKMAKDAGYTAVISHRSGETEDATIADLAVGTAAGQIKTGSMSRSDRVAKYNQLIRIEEALGEKAPYNGPQEIKGQA
;
A
#
# COMPACT_ATOMS: atom_id res chain seq x y z
N ILE A 1 5.46 -3.99 -17.54
CA ILE A 1 3.99 -4.22 -17.50
C ILE A 1 3.25 -2.96 -17.05
N LEU A 2 3.48 -2.39 -15.86
CA LEU A 2 2.74 -1.20 -15.41
C LEU A 2 2.80 -0.03 -16.42
N LYS A 3 4.00 0.36 -16.87
CA LYS A 3 4.19 1.43 -17.86
C LYS A 3 3.34 1.23 -19.13
N GLU A 4 3.41 0.04 -19.71
CA GLU A 4 2.62 -0.31 -20.90
C GLU A 4 1.11 -0.26 -20.62
N GLY A 5 0.67 -0.71 -19.44
CA GLY A 5 -0.73 -0.61 -19.02
C GLY A 5 -1.22 0.83 -18.94
N ILE A 6 -0.39 1.74 -18.40
CA ILE A 6 -0.69 3.17 -18.34
C ILE A 6 -0.79 3.76 -19.75
N GLU A 7 0.19 3.48 -20.63
CA GLU A 7 0.21 3.98 -22.01
C GLU A 7 -1.01 3.51 -22.82
N LYS A 8 -1.55 2.33 -22.51
CA LYS A 8 -2.75 1.75 -23.14
C LYS A 8 -4.06 2.09 -22.44
N GLY A 9 -4.05 2.88 -21.35
CA GLY A 9 -5.25 3.23 -20.59
C GLY A 9 -5.91 2.05 -19.87
N ILE A 10 -5.12 1.07 -19.42
CA ILE A 10 -5.61 -0.14 -18.75
C ILE A 10 -5.62 0.06 -17.22
N ALA A 11 -6.79 -0.18 -16.61
CA ALA A 11 -7.02 -0.02 -15.16
C ALA A 11 -6.76 1.41 -14.64
N ASN A 12 -6.79 1.58 -13.33
CA ASN A 12 -6.61 2.88 -12.66
C ASN A 12 -6.02 2.77 -11.25
N SER A 13 -5.61 1.56 -10.86
CA SER A 13 -5.03 1.22 -9.57
C SER A 13 -4.11 0.01 -9.73
N ILE A 14 -3.07 -0.08 -8.91
CA ILE A 14 -2.18 -1.23 -8.86
C ILE A 14 -2.08 -1.80 -7.43
N LEU A 15 -2.14 -3.12 -7.34
CA LEU A 15 -1.86 -3.84 -6.10
C LEU A 15 -0.35 -4.11 -5.98
N ILE A 16 0.30 -3.51 -4.99
CA ILE A 16 1.74 -3.58 -4.78
C ILE A 16 2.08 -4.72 -3.82
N LYS A 17 2.85 -5.69 -4.30
CA LYS A 17 3.44 -6.77 -3.51
C LYS A 17 4.94 -6.75 -3.74
N PHE A 18 5.71 -6.27 -2.76
CA PHE A 18 7.16 -6.09 -2.93
C PHE A 18 7.88 -7.39 -3.32
N ASN A 19 7.39 -8.55 -2.86
CA ASN A 19 7.96 -9.84 -3.21
C ASN A 19 7.62 -10.34 -4.63
N GLN A 20 6.79 -9.61 -5.40
CA GLN A 20 6.62 -9.87 -6.83
C GLN A 20 7.70 -9.19 -7.68
N ILE A 21 8.29 -8.10 -7.20
CA ILE A 21 9.35 -7.36 -7.90
C ILE A 21 10.74 -7.69 -7.35
N GLY A 22 10.85 -7.94 -6.04
CA GLY A 22 12.04 -8.53 -5.42
C GLY A 22 12.92 -7.58 -4.61
N SER A 23 12.75 -6.26 -4.74
CA SER A 23 13.49 -5.28 -3.94
C SER A 23 12.64 -4.09 -3.49
N LEU A 24 13.09 -3.42 -2.40
CA LEU A 24 12.46 -2.20 -1.91
C LEU A 24 12.58 -1.05 -2.92
N THR A 25 13.74 -0.88 -3.54
CA THR A 25 13.99 0.18 -4.53
C THR A 25 13.02 0.09 -5.70
N GLU A 26 12.84 -1.10 -6.27
CA GLU A 26 11.93 -1.29 -7.39
C GLU A 26 10.47 -1.18 -6.96
N THR A 27 10.14 -1.58 -5.72
CA THR A 27 8.81 -1.38 -5.14
C THR A 27 8.48 0.11 -5.06
N LEU A 28 9.41 0.94 -4.57
CA LEU A 28 9.25 2.40 -4.51
C LEU A 28 9.13 3.00 -5.92
N ALA A 29 9.91 2.51 -6.89
CA ALA A 29 9.80 2.94 -8.29
C ALA A 29 8.41 2.62 -8.89
N ALA A 30 7.84 1.45 -8.58
CA ALA A 30 6.50 1.08 -9.03
C ALA A 30 5.40 1.95 -8.39
N ILE A 31 5.50 2.21 -7.07
CA ILE A 31 4.56 3.11 -6.36
C ILE A 31 4.63 4.51 -6.97
N LYS A 32 5.85 5.04 -7.19
CA LYS A 32 6.05 6.36 -7.78
C LYS A 32 5.45 6.44 -9.20
N MET A 33 5.72 5.45 -10.04
CA MET A 33 5.17 5.40 -11.41
C MET A 33 3.64 5.40 -11.41
N ALA A 34 3.00 4.67 -10.51
CA ALA A 34 1.54 4.67 -10.39
C ALA A 34 1.02 6.06 -9.99
N LYS A 35 1.60 6.68 -8.96
CA LYS A 35 1.20 8.01 -8.50
C LYS A 35 1.38 9.09 -9.56
N ASP A 36 2.54 9.10 -10.24
CA ASP A 36 2.83 10.07 -11.30
C ASP A 36 1.82 9.98 -12.47
N ALA A 37 1.28 8.78 -12.73
CA ALA A 37 0.25 8.54 -13.73
C ALA A 37 -1.20 8.75 -13.22
N GLY A 38 -1.37 9.19 -11.97
CA GLY A 38 -2.68 9.37 -11.34
C GLY A 38 -3.39 8.06 -10.98
N TYR A 39 -2.69 6.93 -10.95
CA TYR A 39 -3.20 5.66 -10.43
C TYR A 39 -3.07 5.65 -8.90
N THR A 40 -3.96 4.91 -8.23
CA THR A 40 -3.77 4.59 -6.80
C THR A 40 -2.85 3.38 -6.64
N ALA A 41 -2.09 3.34 -5.56
CA ALA A 41 -1.24 2.20 -5.20
C ALA A 41 -1.75 1.57 -3.90
N VAL A 42 -2.14 0.30 -3.94
CA VAL A 42 -2.63 -0.43 -2.76
C VAL A 42 -1.55 -1.38 -2.28
N ILE A 43 -0.94 -1.10 -1.12
CA ILE A 43 0.09 -1.98 -0.54
C ILE A 43 -0.56 -3.28 -0.05
N SER A 44 -0.01 -4.44 -0.40
CA SER A 44 -0.70 -5.72 -0.19
C SER A 44 0.19 -6.80 0.41
N HIS A 45 -0.44 -7.59 1.27
CA HIS A 45 0.10 -8.86 1.76
C HIS A 45 0.10 -9.96 0.68
N ARG A 46 0.57 -11.15 1.05
CA ARG A 46 0.39 -12.43 0.32
C ARG A 46 -0.47 -13.41 1.10
N SER A 47 -0.86 -14.54 0.49
CA SER A 47 -1.63 -15.58 1.19
C SER A 47 -0.83 -16.25 2.31
N GLY A 48 0.46 -16.52 2.10
CA GLY A 48 1.41 -16.86 3.17
C GLY A 48 2.07 -15.59 3.72
N GLU A 49 1.96 -15.36 5.02
CA GLU A 49 2.54 -14.22 5.73
C GLU A 49 3.20 -14.69 7.02
N THR A 50 4.09 -13.85 7.53
CA THR A 50 4.70 -13.97 8.86
C THR A 50 4.17 -12.85 9.76
N GLU A 51 4.71 -12.75 10.97
CA GLU A 51 4.51 -11.63 11.89
C GLU A 51 5.14 -10.31 11.42
N ASP A 52 6.00 -10.33 10.39
CA ASP A 52 6.64 -9.14 9.81
C ASP A 52 5.58 -8.09 9.44
N ALA A 53 5.77 -6.83 9.82
CA ALA A 53 4.81 -5.77 9.59
C ALA A 53 5.29 -4.72 8.57
N THR A 54 6.33 -5.01 7.78
CA THR A 54 6.99 -4.05 6.88
C THR A 54 6.03 -3.33 5.94
N ILE A 55 4.94 -4.00 5.51
CA ILE A 55 3.96 -3.36 4.62
C ILE A 55 3.14 -2.24 5.27
N ALA A 56 3.04 -2.20 6.60
CA ALA A 56 2.43 -1.08 7.31
C ALA A 56 3.30 0.17 7.18
N ASP A 57 4.59 0.05 7.52
CA ASP A 57 5.58 1.12 7.37
C ASP A 57 5.73 1.57 5.92
N LEU A 58 5.71 0.63 4.96
CA LEU A 58 5.75 0.96 3.53
C LEU A 58 4.53 1.77 3.10
N ALA A 59 3.32 1.40 3.55
CA ALA A 59 2.09 2.12 3.20
C ALA A 59 2.10 3.56 3.74
N VAL A 60 2.51 3.74 5.00
CA VAL A 60 2.59 5.07 5.62
C VAL A 60 3.72 5.90 5.03
N GLY A 61 4.95 5.34 4.96
CA GLY A 61 6.14 6.06 4.49
C GLY A 61 6.09 6.47 3.02
N THR A 62 5.26 5.81 2.21
CA THR A 62 5.02 6.21 0.82
C THR A 62 3.73 7.01 0.62
N ALA A 63 3.00 7.27 1.72
CA ALA A 63 1.66 7.86 1.70
C ALA A 63 0.74 7.17 0.66
N ALA A 64 0.73 5.84 0.62
CA ALA A 64 0.02 5.08 -0.41
C ALA A 64 -1.50 5.25 -0.37
N GLY A 65 -2.05 5.64 0.79
CA GLY A 65 -3.48 5.89 1.02
C GLY A 65 -4.29 4.62 1.28
N GLN A 66 -3.87 3.46 0.74
CA GLN A 66 -4.59 2.20 0.87
C GLN A 66 -3.66 1.01 1.19
N ILE A 67 -4.15 0.11 2.06
CA ILE A 67 -3.50 -1.15 2.41
C ILE A 67 -4.49 -2.32 2.37
N LYS A 68 -4.04 -3.48 1.87
CA LYS A 68 -4.76 -4.74 1.83
C LYS A 68 -3.98 -5.80 2.61
N THR A 69 -4.27 -5.93 3.90
CA THR A 69 -3.51 -6.81 4.81
C THR A 69 -4.33 -7.94 5.46
N GLY A 70 -5.57 -8.17 5.03
CA GLY A 70 -6.36 -9.36 5.40
C GLY A 70 -7.43 -9.09 6.44
N SER A 71 -8.09 -10.15 6.92
CA SER A 71 -9.15 -10.05 7.93
C SER A 71 -8.62 -9.63 9.30
N MET A 72 -9.52 -9.29 10.23
CA MET A 72 -9.23 -9.01 11.65
C MET A 72 -9.02 -10.28 12.48
N SER A 73 -8.42 -11.30 11.87
CA SER A 73 -8.10 -12.57 12.52
C SER A 73 -6.75 -13.08 12.01
N ARG A 74 -6.14 -13.97 12.80
CA ARG A 74 -4.78 -14.51 12.62
C ARG A 74 -3.68 -13.46 12.80
N SER A 75 -2.69 -13.81 13.61
CA SER A 75 -1.62 -12.88 14.02
C SER A 75 -0.77 -12.37 12.86
N ASP A 76 -0.61 -13.17 11.80
CA ASP A 76 0.09 -12.77 10.57
C ASP A 76 -0.59 -11.60 9.84
N ARG A 77 -1.89 -11.36 10.07
CA ARG A 77 -2.64 -10.20 9.55
C ARG A 77 -2.70 -9.08 10.57
N VAL A 78 -3.08 -9.43 11.79
CA VAL A 78 -3.27 -8.50 12.90
C VAL A 78 -1.98 -7.76 13.27
N ALA A 79 -0.81 -8.37 13.09
CA ALA A 79 0.48 -7.71 13.32
C ALA A 79 0.63 -6.40 12.52
N LYS A 80 0.13 -6.36 11.27
CA LYS A 80 0.19 -5.15 10.43
C LYS A 80 -0.77 -4.08 10.91
N TYR A 81 -1.98 -4.45 11.34
CA TYR A 81 -2.93 -3.51 11.95
C TYR A 81 -2.39 -2.93 13.25
N ASN A 82 -1.80 -3.77 14.11
CA ASN A 82 -1.16 -3.32 15.34
C ASN A 82 0.01 -2.37 15.06
N GLN A 83 0.76 -2.60 13.97
CA GLN A 83 1.81 -1.69 13.56
C GLN A 83 1.27 -0.35 13.06
N LEU A 84 0.17 -0.34 12.31
CA LEU A 84 -0.50 0.91 11.92
C LEU A 84 -0.96 1.72 13.12
N ILE A 85 -1.53 1.06 14.15
CA ILE A 85 -1.91 1.73 15.41
C ILE A 85 -0.70 2.38 16.07
N ARG A 86 0.44 1.68 16.15
CA ARG A 86 1.68 2.26 16.72
C ARG A 86 2.21 3.44 15.92
N ILE A 87 2.16 3.35 14.58
CA ILE A 87 2.61 4.44 13.71
C ILE A 87 1.69 5.67 13.87
N GLU A 88 0.38 5.46 13.93
CA GLU A 88 -0.61 6.52 14.18
C GLU A 88 -0.41 7.16 15.55
N GLU A 89 -0.21 6.36 16.61
CA GLU A 89 0.12 6.85 17.96
C GLU A 89 1.36 7.76 17.95
N ALA A 90 2.39 7.41 17.17
CA ALA A 90 3.63 8.15 17.11
C ALA A 90 3.56 9.43 16.23
N LEU A 91 2.80 9.39 15.13
CA LEU A 91 2.76 10.48 14.14
C LEU A 91 1.57 11.43 14.33
N GLY A 92 0.45 10.95 14.87
CA GLY A 92 -0.79 11.70 14.98
C GLY A 92 -1.18 12.35 13.65
N GLU A 93 -1.48 13.65 13.68
CA GLU A 93 -1.90 14.43 12.51
C GLU A 93 -0.86 14.52 11.38
N LYS A 94 0.41 14.13 11.62
CA LYS A 94 1.44 14.10 10.57
C LYS A 94 1.23 12.96 9.56
N ALA A 95 0.39 11.98 9.89
CA ALA A 95 0.00 10.89 9.00
C ALA A 95 -1.54 10.79 8.95
N PRO A 96 -2.21 11.69 8.20
CA PRO A 96 -3.66 11.77 8.22
C PRO A 96 -4.33 10.54 7.60
N TYR A 97 -5.43 10.09 8.21
CA TYR A 97 -6.36 9.14 7.60
C TYR A 97 -7.34 9.88 6.69
N ASN A 98 -7.13 9.75 5.39
CA ASN A 98 -7.87 10.49 4.37
C ASN A 98 -9.22 9.84 3.98
N GLY A 99 -9.48 8.60 4.39
CA GLY A 99 -10.76 7.94 4.17
C GLY A 99 -11.11 7.75 2.66
N PRO A 100 -12.39 7.91 2.26
CA PRO A 100 -12.85 7.60 0.90
C PRO A 100 -12.12 8.32 -0.24
N GLN A 101 -11.55 9.51 -0.01
CA GLN A 101 -10.86 10.28 -1.06
C GLN A 101 -9.59 9.59 -1.60
N GLU A 102 -9.06 8.60 -0.88
CA GLU A 102 -7.93 7.76 -1.36
C GLU A 102 -8.35 6.72 -2.40
N ILE A 103 -9.66 6.49 -2.57
CA ILE A 103 -10.20 5.51 -3.51
C ILE A 103 -10.42 6.18 -4.86
N LYS A 104 -9.78 5.65 -5.91
CA LYS A 104 -9.90 6.20 -7.26
C LYS A 104 -11.35 6.27 -7.71
N GLY A 105 -11.80 7.46 -8.11
CA GLY A 105 -13.15 7.71 -8.61
C GLY A 105 -14.19 8.02 -7.53
N GLN A 106 -13.79 8.12 -6.25
CA GLN A 106 -14.62 8.72 -5.20
C GLN A 106 -14.44 10.24 -5.19
N ALA A 107 -15.50 10.95 -4.82
CA ALA A 107 -15.54 12.41 -4.68
C ALA A 107 -15.09 12.85 -3.29
#